data_AF-A0A1I4J0N9-F1
#
_entry.id   AF-A0A1I4J0N9-F1
#
_cell.length_a   1.000
_cell.length_b   1.000
_cell.length_c   1.000
_cell.angle_alpha   90.00
_cell.angle_beta   90.00
_cell.angle_gamma   90.00
#
_symmetry.space_group_name_H-M   'P 1'
#
loop_
_entity.id
_entity.type
_entity.pdbx_description
1 polymer ?
#
loop_
_entity_poly.entity_id
_entity_poly.type
_entity_poly.pdbx_seq_one_letter_code
_entity_poly.pdbx_strand_id
1 'polypeptide(L)'
;MYLLKCIAQIGGLLGIALLGNKLTQVFDLHFPGSILGILFIFLLLETKIISLKWVETGANLLIAELILFFIPSAVGVLQYKQLILTNGASFGFVIFLSTITVMVSTGLLAEFLNKIGKGR
;
A
#
# COMPACT_ATOMS: atom_id res chain seq x y z
N MET A 1 -15.37 -23.50 -10.05
CA MET A 1 -13.90 -23.59 -10.20
C MET A 1 -13.19 -22.23 -10.10
N TYR A 2 -13.68 -21.17 -10.75
CA TYR A 2 -13.09 -19.82 -10.65
C TYR A 2 -13.11 -19.23 -9.24
N LEU A 3 -14.22 -19.37 -8.51
CA LEU A 3 -14.34 -18.87 -7.13
C LEU A 3 -13.31 -19.50 -6.18
N LEU A 4 -13.10 -20.82 -6.30
CA LEU A 4 -12.15 -21.57 -5.48
C LEU A 4 -10.71 -21.12 -5.75
N LYS A 5 -10.35 -20.89 -7.02
CA LYS A 5 -9.06 -20.30 -7.38
C LYS A 5 -8.90 -18.92 -6.75
N CYS A 6 -9.91 -18.06 -6.89
CA CYS A 6 -9.87 -16.69 -6.34
C CYS A 6 -9.65 -16.69 -4.82
N ILE A 7 -10.41 -17.51 -4.08
CA ILE A 7 -10.27 -17.66 -2.62
C ILE A 7 -8.88 -18.19 -2.26
N ALA A 8 -8.35 -19.17 -3.00
CA ALA A 8 -7.00 -19.68 -2.78
C ALA A 8 -5.93 -18.61 -3.02
N GLN A 9 -6.06 -17.79 -4.06
CA GLN A 9 -5.15 -16.68 -4.36
C GLN A 9 -5.19 -15.62 -3.25
N ILE A 10 -6.38 -15.23 -2.81
CA ILE A 10 -6.57 -14.29 -1.68
C ILE A 10 -5.96 -14.87 -0.40
N GLY A 11 -6.19 -16.16 -0.11
CA GLY A 11 -5.59 -16.85 1.03
C GLY A 11 -4.06 -16.85 0.97
N GLY A 12 -3.48 -17.04 -0.21
CA GLY A 12 -2.03 -16.94 -0.43
C GLY A 12 -1.48 -15.52 -0.17
N LEU A 13 -2.16 -14.50 -0.71
CA LEU A 13 -1.80 -13.09 -0.49
C LEU A 13 -1.87 -12.71 1.00
N LEU A 14 -2.92 -13.15 1.70
CA LEU A 14 -3.06 -12.98 3.15
C LEU A 14 -1.97 -13.71 3.92
N GLY A 15 -1.63 -14.94 3.50
CA GLY A 15 -0.52 -15.70 4.09
C GLY A 15 0.81 -14.94 4.01
N ILE A 16 1.12 -14.35 2.86
CA ILE A 16 2.33 -13.54 2.68
C ILE A 16 2.28 -12.26 3.54
N ALA A 17 1.12 -11.60 3.64
CA ALA A 17 0.96 -10.43 4.50
C ALA A 17 1.15 -10.78 5.99
N LEU A 18 0.64 -11.93 6.45
CA LEU A 18 0.83 -12.41 7.82
C LEU A 18 2.30 -12.78 8.09
N LEU A 19 2.99 -13.37 7.12
CA LEU A 19 4.43 -13.60 7.20
C LEU A 19 5.19 -12.29 7.32
N GLY A 20 4.86 -11.29 6.50
CA GLY A 20 5.41 -9.93 6.60
C GLY A 20 5.21 -9.34 8.00
N ASN A 21 4.01 -9.44 8.57
CA ASN A 21 3.71 -8.99 9.94
C ASN A 21 4.55 -9.71 11.00
N LYS A 22 4.68 -11.04 10.91
CA LYS A 22 5.53 -11.80 11.84
C LYS A 22 6.99 -11.37 11.73
N LEU A 23 7.50 -11.17 10.52
CA LEU A 23 8.87 -10.71 10.32
C LEU A 23 9.07 -9.29 10.87
N THR A 24 8.18 -8.35 10.59
CA THR A 24 8.28 -7.00 11.17
C THR A 24 8.27 -7.02 12.70
N GLN A 25 7.53 -7.94 13.33
CA GLN A 25 7.53 -8.10 14.78
C GLN A 25 8.84 -8.71 15.31
N VAL A 26 9.38 -9.72 14.63
CA VAL A 26 10.64 -10.37 15.03
C VAL A 26 11.84 -9.44 14.87
N PHE A 27 11.86 -8.63 13.81
CA PHE A 27 12.95 -7.69 13.50
C PHE A 27 12.72 -6.27 14.05
N ASP A 28 11.65 -6.06 14.82
CA ASP A 28 11.27 -4.77 15.42
C ASP A 28 11.25 -3.60 14.41
N LEU A 29 10.62 -3.84 13.26
CA LEU A 29 10.54 -2.88 12.17
C LEU A 29 9.35 -1.93 12.39
N HIS A 30 9.60 -0.62 12.32
CA HIS A 30 8.62 0.46 12.57
C HIS A 30 7.56 0.67 11.47
N PHE A 31 7.34 -0.30 10.59
CA PHE A 31 6.40 -0.16 9.48
C PHE A 31 5.46 -1.37 9.36
N PRO A 32 4.27 -1.20 8.77
CA PRO A 32 3.31 -2.29 8.61
C PRO A 32 3.91 -3.46 7.83
N GLY A 33 3.73 -4.69 8.31
CA GLY A 33 4.23 -5.89 7.64
C GLY A 33 3.60 -6.15 6.26
N SER A 34 2.50 -5.47 5.92
CA SER A 34 1.97 -5.44 4.54
C SER A 34 2.98 -4.86 3.53
N ILE A 35 3.83 -3.92 3.95
CA ILE A 35 4.91 -3.39 3.09
C ILE A 35 5.93 -4.48 2.77
N LEU A 36 6.33 -5.28 3.78
CA LEU A 36 7.17 -6.46 3.53
C LEU A 36 6.46 -7.48 2.65
N GLY A 37 5.16 -7.69 2.86
CA GLY A 37 4.36 -8.62 2.03
C GLY A 37 4.37 -8.24 0.54
N ILE A 38 4.23 -6.95 0.24
CA ILE A 38 4.34 -6.42 -1.14
C ILE A 38 5.76 -6.65 -1.68
N LEU A 39 6.79 -6.39 -0.88
CA LEU A 39 8.19 -6.63 -1.26
C LEU A 39 8.44 -8.11 -1.58
N PHE A 40 7.91 -9.03 -0.78
CA PHE A 40 8.03 -10.47 -1.02
C PHE A 40 7.33 -10.90 -2.30
N ILE A 41 6.10 -10.43 -2.54
CA ILE A 41 5.39 -10.73 -3.79
C ILE A 41 6.17 -10.18 -4.99
N PHE A 42 6.71 -8.96 -4.87
CA PHE A 42 7.54 -8.36 -5.91
C PHE A 42 8.77 -9.22 -6.23
N LEU A 43 9.55 -9.61 -5.20
CA LEU A 43 10.72 -10.46 -5.38
C LEU A 43 10.36 -11.85 -5.94
N LEU A 44 9.25 -12.44 -5.49
CA LEU A 44 8.78 -13.75 -6.00
C LEU A 44 8.35 -13.67 -7.48
N LEU A 45 7.76 -12.54 -7.90
CA LEU A 45 7.41 -12.29 -9.30
C LEU A 45 8.65 -12.02 -10.16
N GLU A 46 9.59 -11.22 -9.66
CA GLU A 46 10.84 -10.90 -10.35
C GLU A 46 11.69 -12.16 -10.57
N THR A 47 11.83 -12.99 -9.53
CA THR A 47 12.53 -14.28 -9.58
C THR A 47 11.76 -15.36 -10.36
N LYS A 48 10.55 -15.06 -10.85
CA LYS A 48 9.64 -15.97 -11.58
C LYS A 48 9.29 -17.26 -10.82
N ILE A 49 9.48 -17.29 -9.50
CA ILE A 49 9.04 -18.39 -8.63
C ILE A 49 7.51 -18.50 -8.69
N ILE A 50 6.83 -17.36 -8.70
CA ILE A 50 5.39 -17.27 -8.94
C ILE A 50 5.12 -16.56 -10.27
N SER A 51 4.15 -17.06 -11.05
CA SER A 51 3.68 -16.37 -12.25
C SER A 51 2.56 -15.39 -11.88
N LEU A 52 2.50 -14.23 -12.55
CA LEU A 52 1.46 -13.22 -12.31
C LEU A 52 0.04 -13.80 -12.29
N LYS A 53 -0.25 -14.76 -13.19
CA LYS A 53 -1.55 -15.45 -13.29
C LYS A 53 -1.99 -16.15 -12.00
N TRP A 54 -1.04 -16.48 -11.11
CA TRP A 54 -1.30 -17.15 -9.84
C TRP A 54 -1.82 -16.20 -8.75
N VAL A 55 -1.73 -14.89 -8.91
CA VAL A 55 -2.17 -13.91 -7.91
C VAL A 55 -3.12 -12.87 -8.47
N GLU A 56 -3.11 -12.67 -9.78
CA GLU A 56 -3.82 -11.61 -10.49
C GLU A 56 -5.33 -11.59 -10.24
N THR A 57 -6.01 -12.74 -10.29
CA THR A 57 -7.48 -12.77 -10.14
C THR A 57 -7.91 -12.37 -8.72
N GLY A 58 -7.26 -12.93 -7.69
CA GLY A 58 -7.52 -12.60 -6.30
C GLY A 58 -7.12 -11.17 -5.95
N ALA A 59 -5.96 -10.70 -6.44
CA ALA A 59 -5.50 -9.34 -6.23
C ALA A 59 -6.45 -8.32 -6.87
N ASN A 60 -6.88 -8.53 -8.11
CA ASN A 60 -7.81 -7.63 -8.78
C ASN A 60 -9.17 -7.54 -8.07
N LEU A 61 -9.65 -8.65 -7.49
CA LEU A 61 -10.88 -8.64 -6.69
C LEU A 61 -10.69 -7.81 -5.41
N LEU A 62 -9.59 -8.02 -4.67
CA LEU A 62 -9.29 -7.23 -3.46
C LEU A 62 -9.16 -5.73 -3.76
N ILE A 63 -8.56 -5.38 -4.90
CA ILE A 63 -8.42 -4.00 -5.36
C ILE A 63 -9.80 -3.43 -5.76
N ALA A 64 -10.64 -4.21 -6.44
CA ALA A 64 -11.99 -3.79 -6.81
C ALA A 64 -12.87 -3.51 -5.58
N GLU A 65 -12.74 -4.33 -4.53
CA GLU A 65 -13.47 -4.17 -3.27
C GLU A 65 -12.79 -3.23 -2.27
N LEU A 66 -11.66 -2.60 -2.63
CA LEU A 66 -10.93 -1.67 -1.74
C LEU A 66 -11.82 -0.53 -1.23
N ILE A 67 -12.78 -0.08 -2.06
CA ILE A 67 -13.78 0.94 -1.69
C ILE A 67 -14.60 0.49 -0.48
N LEU A 68 -15.00 -0.78 -0.43
CA LEU A 68 -15.76 -1.34 0.69
C LEU A 68 -14.95 -1.27 1.99
N PHE A 69 -13.62 -1.44 1.93
CA PHE A 69 -12.73 -1.30 3.09
C PHE A 69 -12.48 0.16 3.51
N PHE A 70 -12.69 1.14 2.63
CA PHE A 70 -12.62 2.55 3.00
C PHE A 70 -13.85 3.04 3.77
N ILE A 71 -15.02 2.40 3.60
CA ILE A 71 -16.26 2.82 4.26
C ILE A 71 -16.11 2.79 5.80
N PRO A 72 -15.65 1.69 6.45
CA PRO A 72 -15.46 1.66 7.90
C PRO A 72 -14.47 2.72 8.40
N SER A 73 -13.39 2.95 7.66
CA SER A 73 -12.38 3.97 8.00
C SER A 73 -12.98 5.38 7.95
N ALA A 74 -13.73 5.71 6.89
CA ALA A 74 -14.40 6.99 6.75
C ALA A 74 -15.47 7.22 7.85
N VAL A 75 -16.26 6.20 8.17
CA VAL A 75 -17.26 6.27 9.24
C VAL A 75 -16.58 6.45 10.61
N GLY A 76 -15.43 5.81 10.84
CA GLY A 76 -14.63 6.02 12.06
C GLY A 76 -14.19 7.47 12.24
N VAL A 77 -13.77 8.14 11.16
CA VAL A 77 -13.39 9.56 11.19
C VAL A 77 -14.56 10.45 11.60
N LEU A 78 -15.80 10.12 11.20
CA LEU A 78 -17.00 10.87 11.58
C LEU A 78 -17.31 10.82 13.08
N GLN A 79 -16.68 9.93 13.85
CA GLN A 79 -16.80 9.94 15.32
C GLN A 79 -16.07 11.14 15.94
N TYR A 80 -15.09 11.72 15.25
CA TYR A 80 -14.30 12.87 15.69
C TYR A 80 -14.80 14.21 15.11
N LYS A 81 -16.11 14.34 14.91
CA LYS A 81 -16.75 15.54 14.32
C LYS A 81 -16.29 16.85 14.95
N GLN A 82 -16.21 16.92 16.28
CA GLN A 82 -15.82 18.17 16.96
C GLN A 82 -14.39 18.59 16.62
N LEU A 83 -13.46 17.62 16.52
CA LEU A 83 -12.07 17.87 16.13
C LEU A 83 -11.97 18.40 14.69
N ILE A 84 -12.79 17.85 13.78
CA ILE A 84 -12.85 18.27 12.38
C ILE A 84 -13.51 19.66 12.26
N LEU A 85 -14.54 19.96 13.04
CA LEU A 85 -15.18 21.28 13.00
C LEU A 85 -14.25 22.38 13.51
N THR A 86 -13.47 22.10 14.55
CA THR A 86 -12.55 23.10 15.13
C THR A 86 -11.25 23.23 14.33
N ASN A 87 -10.67 22.12 13.86
CA ASN A 87 -9.32 22.11 13.25
C ASN A 87 -9.29 21.63 11.79
N GLY A 88 -10.44 21.37 11.16
CA GLY A 88 -10.53 20.81 9.81
C GLY A 88 -9.85 21.66 8.75
N ALA A 89 -9.93 22.99 8.88
CA ALA A 89 -9.22 23.92 7.98
C ALA A 89 -7.69 23.75 8.08
N SER A 90 -7.16 23.63 9.31
CA SER A 90 -5.74 23.39 9.54
C SER A 90 -5.30 22.03 9.00
N PHE A 91 -6.11 20.98 9.18
CA PHE A 91 -5.81 19.67 8.58
C PHE A 91 -5.79 19.73 7.05
N GLY A 92 -6.79 20.37 6.44
CA GLY A 92 -6.84 20.53 4.99
C GLY A 92 -5.63 21.28 4.44
N PHE A 93 -5.22 22.36 5.11
CA PHE A 93 -4.03 23.12 4.73
C PHE A 93 -2.74 22.29 4.84
N VAL A 94 -2.55 21.58 5.97
CA VAL A 94 -1.36 20.74 6.19
C VAL A 94 -1.32 19.60 5.16
N ILE A 95 -2.44 18.92 4.91
CA ILE A 95 -2.53 17.83 3.92
C ILE A 95 -2.20 18.33 2.52
N PHE A 96 -2.77 19.47 2.11
CA PHE A 96 -2.51 20.04 0.79
C PHE A 96 -1.05 20.42 0.62
N LEU A 97 -0.49 21.14 1.61
CA LEU A 97 0.90 21.58 1.56
C LEU A 97 1.87 20.40 1.60
N SER A 98 1.65 19.41 2.48
CA SER A 98 2.49 18.21 2.54
C SER A 98 2.45 17.41 1.25
N THR A 99 1.28 17.32 0.61
CA THR A 99 1.12 16.61 -0.67
C THR A 99 1.94 17.28 -1.77
N ILE A 100 1.88 18.62 -1.88
CA ILE A 100 2.69 19.38 -2.83
C ILE A 100 4.18 19.20 -2.52
N THR A 101 4.59 19.30 -1.26
CA THR A 101 5.99 19.15 -0.86
C THR A 101 6.54 17.76 -1.21
N VAL A 102 5.79 16.70 -0.93
CA VAL A 102 6.18 15.32 -1.30
C VAL A 102 6.25 15.16 -2.82
N MET A 103 5.28 15.70 -3.57
CA MET A 103 5.29 15.60 -5.03
C MET A 103 6.47 16.35 -5.66
N VAL A 104 6.76 17.57 -5.20
CA VAL A 104 7.90 18.38 -5.69
C VAL A 104 9.23 17.70 -5.33
N SER A 105 9.40 17.28 -4.08
CA SER A 105 10.64 16.63 -3.64
C SER A 105 10.91 15.31 -4.38
N THR A 106 9.90 14.45 -4.55
CA THR A 106 10.06 13.20 -5.31
C THR A 106 10.33 13.47 -6.79
N GLY A 107 9.67 14.47 -7.39
CA GLY A 107 9.92 14.91 -8.76
C GLY A 107 11.35 15.44 -8.98
N LEU A 108 11.83 16.32 -8.12
CA LEU A 108 13.20 16.85 -8.18
C LEU A 108 14.23 15.75 -7.96
N LEU A 109 13.98 14.80 -7.06
CA LEU A 109 14.87 13.65 -6.84
C LEU A 109 14.96 12.77 -8.09
N ALA A 110 13.82 12.49 -8.74
CA ALA A 110 13.80 11.74 -9.99
C ALA A 110 14.55 12.47 -11.12
N GLU A 111 14.39 13.78 -11.25
CA GLU A 111 15.12 14.58 -12.23
C GLU A 111 16.64 14.59 -11.94
N PHE A 112 17.03 14.70 -10.68
CA PHE A 112 18.43 14.65 -10.25
C PHE A 112 19.07 13.30 -10.59
N LEU A 113 18.40 12.19 -10.26
CA LEU A 113 18.87 10.84 -10.59
C LEU A 113 19.00 10.63 -12.11
N ASN A 114 18.06 11.18 -12.91
CA ASN A 114 18.12 11.11 -14.37
C ASN A 114 19.30 11.92 -14.94
N LYS A 115 19.58 13.11 -14.40
CA LYS A 115 20.75 13.91 -14.80
C LYS A 115 22.08 13.21 -14.49
N ILE A 116 22.18 12.51 -13.35
CA ILE A 116 23.36 11.70 -13.02
C ILE A 116 23.51 10.51 -13.98
N GLY A 117 22.39 9.85 -14.32
CA GLY A 117 22.38 8.71 -15.25
C GLY A 117 22.80 9.07 -16.69
N LYS A 118 22.56 10.30 -17.13
CA LYS A 118 22.97 10.81 -18.46
C LYS A 118 24.48 11.08 -18.63
N GLY A 119 25.28 10.92 -17.57
CA GLY A 119 26.74 11.06 -17.61
C GLY A 119 27.51 9.76 -17.88
N ARG A 120 26.84 8.66 -18.24
CA ARG A 120 27.46 7.37 -18.65
C ARG A 120 26.99 6.96 -20.04
#